data_AF-A0A2Z2K617-F1
#
_entry.id   AF-A0A2Z2K617-F1
#
_cell.length_a   1.000
_cell.length_b   1.000
_cell.length_c   1.000
_cell.angle_alpha   90.00
_cell.angle_beta   90.00
_cell.angle_gamma   90.00
#
_symmetry.space_group_name_H-M   'P 1'
#
loop_
_entity.id
_entity.type
_entity.pdbx_description
1 polymer ?
#
loop_
_entity_poly.entity_id
_entity_poly.type
_entity_poly.pdbx_seq_one_letter_code
_entity_poly.pdbx_strand_id
1 'polypeptide(L)'
;MNLDDLYRRVIMDHYKNPRNRGSFEDDAVKIELNNPTCGDRITLQLKVADGIVQDARYSGEGCSISMSSASMMTEAVKGQTVERALDMAEQFSSMMKGEEADFGDYEDIESLSGVNKFPARIKCATLAWNALRKGIDQEETHQ
;
A
#
# COMPACT_ATOMS: atom_id res chain seq x y z
N MET A 1 13.79 -17.87 -16.98
CA MET A 1 13.63 -17.29 -15.62
C MET A 1 12.18 -17.48 -15.25
N ASN A 2 11.88 -18.00 -14.05
CA ASN A 2 10.50 -18.23 -13.63
C ASN A 2 9.86 -16.86 -13.27
N LEU A 3 8.60 -16.66 -13.66
CA LEU A 3 7.85 -15.43 -13.34
C LEU A 3 7.77 -15.22 -11.81
N ASP A 4 7.67 -16.33 -11.06
CA ASP A 4 7.71 -16.32 -9.59
C ASP A 4 9.02 -15.76 -9.02
N ASP A 5 10.16 -15.98 -9.70
CA ASP A 5 11.46 -15.46 -9.26
C ASP A 5 11.56 -13.95 -9.50
N LEU A 6 10.95 -13.44 -10.57
CA LEU A 6 10.90 -12.01 -10.87
C LEU A 6 10.06 -11.28 -9.82
N TYR A 7 8.85 -11.76 -9.55
CA TYR A 7 7.96 -11.16 -8.55
C TYR A 7 8.56 -11.21 -7.14
N ARG A 8 9.23 -12.31 -6.79
CA ARG A 8 9.95 -12.39 -5.52
C ARG A 8 11.08 -11.36 -5.43
N ARG A 9 11.78 -11.06 -6.53
CA ARG A 9 12.82 -10.01 -6.53
C ARG A 9 12.23 -8.63 -6.29
N VAL A 10 11.14 -8.29 -6.96
CA VAL A 10 10.45 -7.00 -6.80
C VAL A 10 9.99 -6.82 -5.35
N ILE A 11 9.29 -7.80 -4.78
CA ILE A 11 8.88 -7.78 -3.36
C ILE A 11 10.11 -7.60 -2.45
N MET A 12 11.18 -8.39 -2.66
CA MET A 12 12.35 -8.31 -1.79
C MET A 12 13.13 -7.00 -1.94
N ASP A 13 13.08 -6.35 -3.11
CA ASP A 13 13.69 -5.04 -3.31
C ASP A 13 12.94 -3.96 -2.53
N HIS A 14 11.61 -3.92 -2.61
CA HIS A 14 10.80 -2.99 -1.81
C HIS A 14 10.92 -3.28 -0.30
N TYR A 15 11.14 -4.52 0.10
CA TYR A 15 11.40 -4.85 1.50
C TYR A 15 12.75 -4.35 2.00
N LYS A 16 13.82 -4.51 1.19
CA LYS A 16 15.19 -4.13 1.58
C LYS A 16 15.48 -2.64 1.39
N ASN A 17 14.93 -2.07 0.33
CA ASN A 17 15.06 -0.68 -0.09
C ASN A 17 13.67 -0.02 -0.09
N PRO A 18 13.02 0.15 1.06
CA PRO A 18 11.66 0.67 1.10
C PRO A 18 11.60 2.13 0.64
N ARG A 19 10.69 2.42 -0.30
CA ARG A 19 10.42 3.78 -0.78
C ARG A 19 9.50 4.48 0.20
N ASN A 20 9.71 5.78 0.42
CA ASN A 20 8.87 6.61 1.28
C ASN A 20 8.73 6.10 2.73
N ARG A 21 9.73 5.35 3.22
CA ARG A 21 9.78 4.96 4.62
C ARG A 21 10.16 6.17 5.48
N GLY A 22 9.36 6.44 6.50
CA GLY A 22 9.59 7.52 7.44
C GLY A 22 8.29 8.09 7.99
N SER A 23 8.40 9.28 8.55
CA SER A 23 7.27 10.04 9.06
C SER A 23 7.37 11.51 8.63
N PHE A 24 6.28 12.25 8.78
CA PHE A 24 6.24 13.70 8.77
C PHE A 24 6.20 14.22 10.21
N GLU A 25 6.79 15.39 10.43
CA GLU A 25 6.70 16.12 11.70
C GLU A 25 5.48 17.07 11.74
N ASP A 26 4.91 17.40 10.57
CA ASP A 26 3.80 18.36 10.41
C ASP A 26 2.40 17.71 10.44
N ASP A 27 1.39 18.56 10.20
CA ASP A 27 -0.05 18.28 10.08
C ASP A 27 -0.38 17.36 8.88
N ALA A 28 -0.01 16.09 8.99
CA ALA A 28 -0.37 15.02 8.05
C ALA A 28 -1.38 14.09 8.71
N VAL A 29 -2.37 13.63 7.93
CA VAL A 29 -3.33 12.63 8.41
C VAL A 29 -2.58 11.36 8.76
N LYS A 30 -2.69 10.91 10.01
CA LYS A 30 -1.95 9.77 10.55
C LYS A 30 -2.89 8.61 10.83
N ILE A 31 -2.67 7.49 10.16
CA ILE A 31 -3.45 6.26 10.31
C ILE A 31 -2.55 5.14 10.81
N GLU A 32 -2.94 4.54 11.93
CA GLU A 32 -2.28 3.37 12.49
C GLU A 32 -3.18 2.14 12.29
N LEU A 33 -2.64 1.10 11.65
CA LEU A 33 -3.29 -0.19 11.52
C LEU A 33 -2.35 -1.31 11.91
N ASN A 34 -2.93 -2.37 12.47
CA ASN A 34 -2.21 -3.58 12.81
C ASN A 34 -2.96 -4.82 12.31
N ASN A 35 -2.20 -5.82 11.89
CA ASN A 35 -2.67 -7.15 11.54
C ASN A 35 -2.16 -8.16 12.59
N PRO A 36 -2.94 -8.44 13.65
CA PRO A 36 -2.50 -9.33 14.74
C PRO A 36 -2.27 -10.77 14.28
N THR A 37 -2.81 -11.19 13.13
CA THR A 37 -2.61 -12.54 12.57
C THR A 37 -1.14 -12.79 12.20
N CYS A 38 -0.43 -11.77 11.72
CA CYS A 38 0.99 -11.87 11.37
C CYS A 38 1.89 -10.96 12.20
N GLY A 39 1.31 -10.18 13.12
CA GLY A 39 2.03 -9.19 13.92
C GLY A 39 2.44 -7.94 13.13
N ASP A 40 1.86 -7.71 11.95
CA ASP A 40 2.22 -6.54 11.14
C ASP A 40 1.64 -5.27 11.78
N ARG A 41 2.42 -4.19 11.80
CA ARG A 41 2.03 -2.85 12.25
C ARG A 41 2.47 -1.84 11.20
N ILE A 42 1.55 -0.98 10.79
CA ILE A 42 1.82 0.11 9.86
C ILE A 42 1.23 1.41 10.41
N THR A 43 2.02 2.45 10.29
CA THR A 43 1.63 3.84 10.48
C THR A 43 1.78 4.53 9.14
N LEU A 44 0.67 4.83 8.49
CA LEU A 44 0.61 5.60 7.26
C LEU A 44 0.39 7.06 7.60
N GLN A 45 1.13 7.95 6.95
CA GLN A 45 0.87 9.38 6.98
C GLN A 45 0.66 9.90 5.57
N LEU A 46 -0.41 10.65 5.38
CA LEU A 46 -0.83 11.20 4.09
C LEU A 46 -0.90 12.72 4.17
N LYS A 47 -0.35 13.38 3.17
CA LYS A 47 -0.57 14.81 2.91
C LYS A 47 -1.42 14.92 1.66
N VAL A 48 -2.64 15.42 1.83
CA VAL A 48 -3.58 15.67 0.73
C VAL A 48 -3.77 17.18 0.62
N ALA A 49 -3.77 17.70 -0.59
CA ALA A 49 -4.10 19.08 -0.88
C ALA A 49 -4.85 19.14 -2.20
N ASP A 50 -5.96 19.89 -2.25
CA ASP A 50 -6.80 20.06 -3.44
C ASP A 50 -7.26 18.72 -4.07
N GLY A 51 -7.56 17.72 -3.23
CA GLY A 51 -7.96 16.39 -3.67
C GLY A 51 -6.84 15.54 -4.29
N ILE A 52 -5.57 15.96 -4.14
CA ILE A 52 -4.39 15.26 -4.65
C ILE A 52 -3.51 14.81 -3.48
N VAL A 53 -3.03 13.56 -3.54
CA VAL A 53 -2.06 13.03 -2.57
C VAL A 53 -0.68 13.61 -2.88
N GLN A 54 -0.30 14.67 -2.18
CA GLN A 54 0.98 15.37 -2.36
C GLN A 54 2.16 14.50 -1.94
N ASP A 55 2.03 13.83 -0.79
CA ASP A 55 3.05 12.93 -0.28
C ASP A 55 2.42 11.86 0.62
N ALA A 56 3.00 10.67 0.61
CA ALA A 56 2.56 9.52 1.38
C ALA A 56 3.79 8.85 1.96
N ARG A 57 3.85 8.71 3.29
CA ARG A 57 4.95 8.06 4.00
C ARG A 57 4.42 6.99 4.91
N TYR A 58 5.21 5.95 5.09
CA TYR A 58 4.86 4.90 6.04
C TYR A 58 6.02 4.57 6.98
N SER A 59 5.67 4.21 8.20
CA SER A 59 6.56 3.57 9.15
C SER A 59 5.87 2.34 9.72
N GLY A 60 6.64 1.43 10.30
CA GLY A 60 6.08 0.18 10.78
C GLY A 60 7.06 -0.98 10.71
N GLU A 61 6.55 -2.13 11.13
CA GLU A 61 7.23 -3.40 11.20
C GLU A 61 6.25 -4.51 10.83
N GLY A 62 6.68 -5.44 9.99
CA GLY A 62 5.85 -6.55 9.58
C GLY A 62 6.60 -7.49 8.66
N CYS A 63 5.88 -8.48 8.15
CA CYS A 63 6.40 -9.40 7.16
C CYS A 63 6.76 -8.69 5.85
N SER A 64 7.58 -9.34 5.03
CA SER A 64 8.05 -8.78 3.75
C SER A 64 6.91 -8.33 2.85
N ILE A 65 5.81 -9.08 2.78
CA ILE A 65 4.62 -8.74 1.97
C ILE A 65 3.99 -7.43 2.43
N SER A 66 3.76 -7.26 3.74
CA SER A 66 3.12 -6.06 4.28
C SER A 66 3.97 -4.82 4.04
N MET A 67 5.27 -4.89 4.34
CA MET A 67 6.18 -3.76 4.17
C MET A 67 6.45 -3.42 2.70
N SER A 68 6.46 -4.41 1.82
CA SER A 68 6.62 -4.18 0.37
C SER A 68 5.36 -3.58 -0.23
N SER A 69 4.19 -4.08 0.15
CA SER A 69 2.90 -3.51 -0.25
C SER A 69 2.78 -2.04 0.16
N ALA A 70 3.19 -1.71 1.38
CA ALA A 70 3.24 -0.32 1.84
C ALA A 70 4.19 0.56 1.01
N SER A 71 5.38 0.05 0.70
CA SER A 71 6.33 0.77 -0.15
C SER A 71 5.79 1.01 -1.56
N MET A 72 5.24 -0.02 -2.20
CA MET A 72 4.69 0.08 -3.56
C MET A 72 3.48 1.01 -3.59
N MET A 73 2.57 0.86 -2.63
CA MET A 73 1.38 1.71 -2.52
C MET A 73 1.75 3.18 -2.35
N THR A 74 2.64 3.52 -1.42
CA THR A 74 3.01 4.93 -1.16
C THR A 74 3.72 5.59 -2.33
N GLU A 75 4.47 4.82 -3.13
CA GLU A 75 5.05 5.29 -4.40
C GLU A 75 3.96 5.53 -5.45
N ALA A 76 3.01 4.61 -5.55
CA ALA A 76 1.99 4.62 -6.59
C ALA A 76 0.92 5.72 -6.41
N VAL A 77 0.50 5.97 -5.16
CA VAL A 77 -0.53 6.97 -4.87
C VAL A 77 -0.01 8.40 -4.83
N LYS A 78 1.31 8.59 -4.74
CA LYS A 78 1.91 9.92 -4.70
C LYS A 78 1.69 10.65 -6.02
N GLY A 79 1.20 11.89 -5.96
CA GLY A 79 0.86 12.71 -7.12
C GLY A 79 -0.46 12.31 -7.80
N GLN A 80 -1.15 11.29 -7.30
CA GLN A 80 -2.45 10.87 -7.82
C GLN A 80 -3.60 11.60 -7.11
N THR A 81 -4.75 11.67 -7.76
CA THR A 81 -5.97 12.14 -7.10
C THR A 81 -6.40 11.15 -6.04
N VAL A 82 -7.10 11.64 -5.02
CA VAL A 82 -7.71 10.81 -3.97
C VAL A 82 -8.62 9.74 -4.57
N GLU A 83 -9.43 10.11 -5.57
CA GLU A 83 -10.29 9.17 -6.31
C GLU A 83 -9.48 8.05 -6.98
N ARG A 84 -8.37 8.38 -7.65
CA ARG A 84 -7.51 7.37 -8.28
C ARG A 84 -6.83 6.49 -7.24
N ALA A 85 -6.40 7.06 -6.12
CA ALA A 85 -5.83 6.27 -5.02
C ALA A 85 -6.84 5.29 -4.41
N LEU A 86 -8.11 5.67 -4.28
CA LEU A 86 -9.19 4.78 -3.86
C LEU A 86 -9.49 3.69 -4.89
N ASP A 87 -9.51 4.05 -6.17
CA ASP A 87 -9.69 3.08 -7.27
C ASP A 87 -8.56 2.05 -7.29
N MET A 88 -7.30 2.47 -7.14
CA MET A 88 -6.16 1.55 -7.02
C MET A 88 -6.31 0.63 -5.80
N ALA A 89 -6.83 1.12 -4.69
CA ALA A 89 -7.11 0.29 -3.52
C ALA A 89 -8.24 -0.73 -3.77
N GLU A 90 -9.18 -0.45 -4.68
CA GLU A 90 -10.24 -1.39 -5.08
C GLU A 90 -9.68 -2.44 -6.03
N GLN A 91 -8.93 -2.01 -7.04
CA GLN A 91 -8.24 -2.90 -7.95
C GLN A 91 -7.29 -3.86 -7.21
N PHE A 92 -6.56 -3.37 -6.20
CA PHE A 92 -5.73 -4.24 -5.36
C PHE A 92 -6.55 -5.27 -4.58
N SER A 93 -7.73 -4.88 -4.09
CA SER A 93 -8.66 -5.80 -3.43
C SER A 93 -9.18 -6.88 -4.40
N SER A 94 -9.55 -6.49 -5.61
CA SER A 94 -9.95 -7.41 -6.69
C SER A 94 -8.81 -8.35 -7.09
N MET A 95 -7.58 -7.85 -7.23
CA MET A 95 -6.40 -8.68 -7.48
C MET A 95 -6.19 -9.74 -6.40
N MET A 96 -6.41 -9.39 -5.12
CA MET A 96 -6.32 -10.35 -4.01
C MET A 96 -7.43 -11.40 -4.03
N LYS A 97 -8.55 -11.14 -4.71
CA LYS A 97 -9.63 -12.13 -4.96
C LYS A 97 -9.36 -13.00 -6.20
N GLY A 98 -8.33 -12.67 -6.99
CA GLY A 98 -7.98 -13.36 -8.23
C GLY A 98 -8.63 -12.78 -9.49
N GLU A 99 -9.15 -11.57 -9.41
CA GLU A 99 -9.68 -10.81 -10.55
C GLU A 99 -8.55 -10.03 -11.26
N GLU A 100 -8.79 -9.63 -12.51
CA GLU A 100 -7.87 -8.74 -13.24
C GLU A 100 -7.86 -7.33 -12.63
N ALA A 101 -6.69 -6.72 -12.59
CA ALA A 101 -6.45 -5.37 -12.07
C ALA A 101 -5.43 -4.66 -12.96
N ASP A 102 -5.55 -3.35 -13.12
CA ASP A 102 -4.71 -2.55 -14.01
C ASP A 102 -4.19 -1.28 -13.30
N PHE A 103 -2.95 -1.37 -12.85
CA PHE A 103 -2.28 -0.28 -12.13
C PHE A 103 -1.57 0.71 -13.07
N GLY A 104 -1.70 0.57 -14.40
CA GLY A 104 -1.00 1.41 -15.38
C GLY A 104 0.52 1.31 -15.22
N ASP A 105 1.18 2.45 -15.02
CA ASP A 105 2.65 2.51 -14.91
C ASP A 105 3.22 1.86 -13.63
N TYR A 106 2.37 1.40 -12.70
CA TYR A 106 2.79 0.82 -11.42
C TYR A 106 2.75 -0.73 -11.41
N GLU A 107 3.37 -1.33 -12.42
CA GLU A 107 3.45 -2.79 -12.63
C GLU A 107 4.04 -3.55 -11.42
N ASP A 108 4.88 -2.91 -10.60
CA ASP A 108 5.47 -3.52 -9.41
C ASP A 108 4.40 -4.01 -8.42
N ILE A 109 3.21 -3.40 -8.39
CA ILE A 109 2.08 -3.82 -7.56
C ILE A 109 1.59 -5.21 -7.96
N GLU A 110 1.61 -5.53 -9.27
CA GLU A 110 1.19 -6.83 -9.80
C GLU A 110 2.07 -7.98 -9.33
N SER A 111 3.29 -7.69 -8.88
CA SER A 111 4.17 -8.69 -8.25
C SER A 111 3.55 -9.32 -6.99
N LEU A 112 2.60 -8.63 -6.35
CA LEU A 112 1.84 -9.13 -5.21
C LEU A 112 0.64 -9.99 -5.61
N SER A 113 0.28 -10.09 -6.91
CA SER A 113 -0.84 -10.92 -7.38
C SER A 113 -0.75 -12.36 -6.88
N GLY A 114 0.45 -12.95 -6.82
CA GLY A 114 0.68 -14.31 -6.32
C GLY A 114 0.26 -14.53 -4.86
N VAL A 115 0.05 -13.47 -4.07
CA VAL A 115 -0.46 -13.54 -2.69
C VAL A 115 -1.92 -14.02 -2.65
N ASN A 116 -2.69 -13.85 -3.73
CA ASN A 116 -4.08 -14.34 -3.81
C ASN A 116 -4.19 -15.86 -3.59
N LYS A 117 -3.14 -16.63 -3.90
CA LYS A 117 -3.05 -18.08 -3.66
C LYS A 117 -2.89 -18.45 -2.18
N PHE A 118 -2.63 -17.46 -1.32
CA PHE A 118 -2.35 -17.65 0.10
C PHE A 118 -3.28 -16.80 0.97
N PRO A 119 -4.50 -17.29 1.28
CA PRO A 119 -5.50 -16.52 2.04
C PRO A 119 -4.99 -15.96 3.38
N ALA A 120 -4.10 -16.68 4.06
CA ALA A 120 -3.47 -16.24 5.30
C ALA A 120 -2.60 -14.97 5.14
N ARG A 121 -2.12 -14.68 3.93
CA ARG A 121 -1.23 -13.55 3.62
C ARG A 121 -1.92 -12.38 2.92
N ILE A 122 -3.17 -12.56 2.48
CA ILE A 122 -3.98 -11.49 1.87
C ILE A 122 -4.10 -10.29 2.84
N LYS A 123 -4.33 -10.54 4.13
CA LYS A 123 -4.39 -9.47 5.15
C LYS A 123 -3.08 -8.70 5.29
N CYS A 124 -1.94 -9.33 5.05
CA CYS A 124 -0.65 -8.63 5.06
C CYS A 124 -0.55 -7.69 3.86
N ALA A 125 -0.95 -8.15 2.68
CA ALA A 125 -0.89 -7.37 1.45
C ALA A 125 -1.86 -6.17 1.47
N THR A 126 -3.08 -6.35 2.00
CA THR A 126 -4.11 -5.29 1.99
C THR A 126 -4.00 -4.30 3.15
N LEU A 127 -3.13 -4.54 4.14
CA LEU A 127 -3.05 -3.69 5.34
C LEU A 127 -2.77 -2.22 5.02
N ALA A 128 -1.81 -1.95 4.14
CA ALA A 128 -1.45 -0.59 3.75
C ALA A 128 -2.57 0.12 2.96
N TRP A 129 -3.23 -0.60 2.05
CA TRP A 129 -4.35 -0.09 1.28
C TRP A 129 -5.58 0.22 2.14
N ASN A 130 -5.82 -0.59 3.18
CA ASN A 130 -6.85 -0.29 4.16
C ASN A 130 -6.51 0.97 4.99
N ALA A 131 -5.22 1.19 5.28
CA ALA A 131 -4.77 2.42 5.95
C ALA A 131 -4.99 3.64 5.07
N LEU A 132 -4.70 3.52 3.76
CA LEU A 132 -4.92 4.57 2.77
C LEU A 132 -6.40 4.98 2.71
N ARG A 133 -7.31 4.03 2.56
CA ARG A 133 -8.76 4.30 2.52
C ARG A 133 -9.24 5.05 3.76
N LYS A 134 -8.81 4.60 4.95
CA LYS A 134 -9.14 5.27 6.21
C LYS A 134 -8.54 6.67 6.30
N GLY A 135 -7.34 6.87 5.77
CA GLY A 135 -6.67 8.18 5.77
C GLY A 135 -7.39 9.17 4.89
N ILE A 136 -7.83 8.74 3.72
CA ILE A 136 -8.64 9.55 2.80
C ILE A 136 -10.00 9.90 3.44
N ASP A 137 -10.71 8.91 3.99
CA ASP A 137 -12.02 9.11 4.63
C ASP A 137 -11.95 10.06 5.84
N GLN A 138 -10.86 9.98 6.62
CA GLN A 138 -10.63 10.92 7.72
C GLN A 138 -10.32 12.34 7.25
N GLU A 139 -9.63 12.50 6.13
CA GLU A 139 -9.33 13.81 5.55
C GLU A 139 -10.61 14.52 5.09
N GLU A 140 -11.48 13.81 4.35
CA GLU A 140 -12.76 14.34 3.88
C GLU A 140 -13.70 14.73 5.03
N THR A 141 -13.60 14.07 6.18
CA THR A 141 -14.42 14.38 7.36
C THR A 141 -13.96 15.65 8.11
N HIS A 142 -12.71 16.09 7.90
CA HIS A 142 -12.10 17.22 8.63
C HIS A 142 -11.92 18.49 7.77
N GLN A 143 -12.33 18.47 6.50
CA GLN A 143 -12.52 19.67 5.66
C GLN A 143 -13.94 20.24 5.80
#